data_AF-A0A551ZBR7-F1
#
_entry.id   AF-A0A551ZBR7-F1
#
_cell.length_a   1.000
_cell.length_b   1.000
_cell.length_c   1.000
_cell.angle_alpha   90.00
_cell.angle_beta   90.00
_cell.angle_gamma   90.00
#
_symmetry.space_group_name_H-M   'P 1'
#
loop_
_entity.id
_entity.type
_entity.pdbx_description
1 polymer ?
#
loop_
_entity_poly.entity_id
_entity_poly.type
_entity_poly.pdbx_seq_one_letter_code
_entity_poly.pdbx_strand_id
1 'polypeptide(L)'
;MKRRGFRPKIFDEKLRQRYTELIEAQYSPDLTAVQNFIQKNNIRFWLLDRSAFSPDYPIDKVGLQSFGSVTSRAVERLRTGTPLVLSELSESCSVVESKNIILLDARCILDAKNPVR
;
A
#
# COMPACT_ATOMS: atom_id res chain seq x y z
N MET A 1 -19.91 -43.88 -2.59
CA MET A 1 -20.40 -42.50 -2.38
C MET A 1 -19.40 -41.72 -1.52
N LYS A 2 -18.38 -41.09 -2.12
CA LYS A 2 -17.41 -40.22 -1.41
C LYS A 2 -17.75 -38.78 -1.78
N ARG A 3 -18.23 -37.98 -0.81
CA ARG A 3 -18.35 -36.53 -1.00
C ARG A 3 -16.94 -35.96 -1.14
N ARG A 4 -16.50 -35.75 -2.38
CA ARG A 4 -15.35 -34.88 -2.65
C ARG A 4 -15.76 -33.49 -2.19
N GLY A 5 -15.30 -33.10 -1.00
CA GLY A 5 -15.44 -31.74 -0.51
C GLY A 5 -14.81 -30.80 -1.51
N PHE A 6 -15.63 -29.94 -2.10
CA PHE A 6 -15.16 -28.78 -2.85
C PHE A 6 -14.44 -27.87 -1.84
N ARG A 7 -13.11 -27.97 -1.77
CA ARG A 7 -12.27 -26.94 -1.15
C ARG A 7 -11.94 -25.96 -2.28
N PRO A 8 -12.65 -24.83 -2.43
CA PRO A 8 -12.22 -23.85 -3.41
C PRO A 8 -10.81 -23.41 -2.99
N LYS A 9 -9.82 -23.63 -3.84
CA LYS A 9 -8.56 -22.91 -3.74
C LYS A 9 -8.89 -21.45 -4.08
N ILE A 10 -9.37 -20.69 -3.10
CA ILE A 10 -9.47 -19.23 -3.22
C ILE A 10 -8.05 -18.70 -3.00
N PHE A 11 -7.21 -18.91 -4.00
CA PHE A 11 -5.90 -18.27 -4.08
C PHE A 11 -5.79 -17.76 -5.52
N ASP A 12 -6.39 -16.61 -5.76
CA ASP A 12 -6.25 -15.92 -7.03
C ASP A 12 -4.85 -15.28 -7.07
N GLU A 13 -3.94 -15.89 -7.83
CA GLU A 13 -2.57 -15.40 -8.01
C GLU A 13 -2.54 -13.97 -8.52
N LYS A 14 -3.53 -13.55 -9.33
CA LYS A 14 -3.63 -12.16 -9.81
C LYS A 14 -3.96 -11.21 -8.67
N LEU A 15 -4.86 -11.62 -7.78
CA LEU A 15 -5.19 -10.82 -6.59
C LEU A 15 -3.98 -10.72 -5.67
N ARG A 16 -3.26 -11.82 -5.44
CA ARG A 16 -2.02 -11.80 -4.66
C ARG A 16 -0.99 -10.85 -5.27
N GLN A 17 -0.78 -10.92 -6.58
CA GLN A 17 0.15 -10.04 -7.27
C GLN A 17 -0.24 -8.56 -7.11
N ARG A 18 -1.53 -8.24 -7.24
CA ARG A 18 -2.02 -6.87 -7.00
C ARG A 18 -1.77 -6.39 -5.58
N TYR A 19 -1.95 -7.24 -4.57
CA TYR A 19 -1.61 -6.90 -3.19
C TYR A 19 -0.10 -6.71 -2.98
N THR A 20 0.73 -7.55 -3.57
CA THR A 20 2.19 -7.37 -3.54
C THR A 20 2.58 -6.00 -4.12
N GLU A 21 2.04 -5.66 -5.29
CA GLU A 21 2.30 -4.37 -5.93
C GLU A 21 1.76 -3.19 -5.12
N LEU A 22 0.61 -3.35 -4.46
CA LEU A 22 0.04 -2.35 -3.56
C LEU A 22 0.97 -2.07 -2.37
N ILE A 23 1.50 -3.12 -1.73
CA ILE A 23 2.40 -2.97 -0.59
C ILE A 23 3.70 -2.30 -1.04
N GLU A 24 4.27 -2.72 -2.17
CA GLU A 24 5.47 -2.08 -2.72
C GLU A 24 5.25 -0.59 -3.00
N ALA A 25 4.12 -0.23 -3.60
CA ALA A 25 3.78 1.16 -3.89
C ALA A 25 3.50 1.96 -2.60
N GLN A 26 2.73 1.42 -1.65
CA GLN A 26 2.39 2.14 -0.42
C GLN A 26 3.62 2.52 0.40
N TYR A 27 4.60 1.63 0.45
CA TYR A 27 5.83 1.80 1.20
C TYR A 27 7.01 2.18 0.29
N SER A 28 6.76 2.81 -0.86
CA SER A 28 7.79 3.26 -1.79
C SER A 28 8.35 4.65 -1.39
N PRO A 29 9.68 4.83 -1.39
CA PRO A 29 10.29 6.15 -1.38
C PRO A 29 10.34 6.80 -2.78
N ASP A 30 10.03 6.05 -3.84
CA ASP A 30 10.00 6.54 -5.22
C ASP A 30 8.57 6.87 -5.65
N LEU A 31 8.33 8.15 -5.97
CA LEU A 31 7.04 8.67 -6.40
C LEU A 31 6.63 8.07 -7.75
N THR A 32 7.58 7.83 -8.65
CA THR A 32 7.32 7.24 -9.96
C THR A 32 6.69 5.85 -9.79
N ALA A 33 7.18 5.06 -8.84
CA ALA A 33 6.60 3.74 -8.53
C ALA A 33 5.14 3.85 -8.05
N VAL A 34 4.82 4.84 -7.21
CA VAL A 34 3.45 5.10 -6.73
C VAL A 34 2.54 5.53 -7.89
N GLN A 35 2.98 6.48 -8.70
CA GLN A 35 2.23 7.00 -9.85
C GLN A 35 1.96 5.91 -10.88
N ASN A 36 2.96 5.08 -11.19
CA ASN A 36 2.82 3.93 -12.09
C ASN A 36 1.78 2.93 -11.56
N PHE A 37 1.77 2.66 -10.25
CA PHE A 37 0.77 1.78 -9.65
C PHE A 37 -0.64 2.36 -9.73
N ILE A 38 -0.80 3.66 -9.47
CA ILE A 38 -2.07 4.39 -9.61
C ILE A 38 -2.60 4.27 -11.04
N GLN A 39 -1.76 4.58 -12.03
CA GLN A 39 -2.15 4.56 -13.45
C GLN A 39 -2.48 3.14 -13.91
N LYS A 40 -1.62 2.16 -13.60
CA LYS A 40 -1.83 0.74 -13.97
C LYS A 40 -3.16 0.20 -13.45
N ASN A 41 -3.56 0.60 -12.25
CA ASN A 41 -4.75 0.09 -11.58
C ASN A 41 -5.96 1.05 -11.65
N ASN A 42 -5.86 2.17 -12.37
CA ASN A 42 -6.90 3.20 -12.47
C ASN A 42 -7.44 3.66 -11.11
N ILE A 43 -6.54 3.87 -10.15
CA ILE A 43 -6.90 4.26 -8.79
C ILE A 43 -7.38 5.71 -8.80
N ARG A 44 -8.56 5.96 -8.23
CA ARG A 44 -9.10 7.31 -8.04
C ARG A 44 -8.84 7.86 -6.66
N PHE A 45 -8.89 6.99 -5.65
CA PHE A 45 -8.63 7.34 -4.27
C PHE A 45 -7.74 6.28 -3.63
N TRP A 46 -6.80 6.74 -2.81
CA TRP A 46 -5.97 5.86 -2.00
C TRP A 46 -6.41 5.96 -0.55
N LEU A 47 -6.81 4.82 0.04
CA LEU A 47 -7.19 4.78 1.45
C LEU A 47 -5.98 4.36 2.29
N LEU A 48 -5.64 5.19 3.27
CA LEU A 48 -4.59 4.92 4.25
C LEU A 48 -5.21 4.78 5.64
N ASP A 49 -4.66 3.87 6.43
CA ASP A 49 -4.83 3.89 7.88
C ASP A 49 -3.82 4.89 8.45
N ARG A 50 -4.21 5.71 9.44
CA ARG A 50 -3.28 6.68 10.07
C ARG A 50 -2.06 6.03 10.69
N SER A 51 -2.19 4.77 11.11
CA SER A 51 -1.10 3.99 11.68
C SER A 51 -0.30 3.21 10.63
N ALA A 52 -0.63 3.32 9.34
CA ALA A 52 -0.02 2.51 8.27
C ALA A 52 1.50 2.68 8.16
N PHE A 53 2.04 3.81 8.60
CA PHE A 53 3.48 4.13 8.59
C PHE A 53 4.15 3.95 9.96
N SER A 54 3.50 3.29 10.92
CA SER A 54 4.20 2.77 12.10
C SER A 54 4.96 1.49 11.73
N PRO A 55 6.21 1.29 12.19
CA PRO A 55 6.97 0.07 11.95
C PRO A 55 6.26 -1.23 12.36
N ASP A 56 5.38 -1.16 13.35
CA ASP A 56 4.65 -2.33 13.86
C ASP A 56 3.39 -2.65 13.04
N TYR A 57 2.89 -1.70 12.25
CA TYR A 57 1.64 -1.85 11.50
C TYR A 57 1.63 -3.03 10.50
N PRO A 58 2.65 -3.22 9.64
CA PRO A 58 2.65 -4.33 8.69
C PRO A 58 2.77 -5.70 9.38
N ILE A 59 3.27 -5.71 10.62
CA ILE A 59 3.46 -6.92 11.42
C ILE A 59 2.15 -7.29 12.11
N ASP A 60 1.44 -6.30 12.64
CA ASP A 60 0.23 -6.49 13.46
C ASP A 60 -1.04 -6.73 12.63
N LYS A 61 -1.07 -6.30 11.36
CA LYS A 61 -2.24 -6.54 10.50
C LYS A 61 -2.22 -7.95 9.91
N VAL A 62 -3.23 -8.72 10.32
CA VAL A 62 -3.50 -10.08 9.84
C VAL A 62 -3.41 -10.13 8.31
N GLY A 63 -2.45 -10.92 7.82
CA GLY A 63 -2.29 -11.22 6.39
C GLY A 63 -1.11 -10.53 5.69
N LEU A 64 -0.60 -9.38 6.16
CA LEU A 64 0.51 -8.70 5.48
C LEU A 64 1.82 -9.50 5.56
N GLN A 65 2.07 -10.21 6.66
CA GLN A 65 3.25 -11.09 6.78
C GLN A 65 3.30 -12.20 5.71
N SER A 66 2.15 -12.62 5.16
CA SER A 66 2.07 -13.69 4.16
C SER A 66 2.60 -13.31 2.77
N PHE A 67 2.90 -12.02 2.55
CA PHE A 67 3.47 -11.52 1.31
C PHE A 67 5.01 -11.60 1.27
N GLY A 68 5.66 -12.04 2.35
CA GLY A 68 7.09 -12.36 2.34
C GLY A 68 7.98 -11.13 2.20
N SER A 69 8.89 -11.14 1.21
CA SER A 69 9.97 -10.15 1.09
C SER A 69 9.50 -8.72 0.89
N VAL A 70 8.36 -8.49 0.22
CA VAL A 70 7.78 -7.15 0.08
C VAL A 70 7.43 -6.54 1.44
N THR A 71 6.83 -7.33 2.33
CA THR A 71 6.49 -6.89 3.68
C THR A 71 7.74 -6.66 4.52
N SER A 72 8.76 -7.52 4.39
CA SER A 72 10.04 -7.31 5.06
C SER A 72 10.73 -6.02 4.62
N ARG A 73 10.70 -5.69 3.32
CA ARG A 73 11.23 -4.41 2.81
C ARG A 73 10.44 -3.21 3.30
N ALA A 74 9.12 -3.31 3.34
CA ALA A 74 8.25 -2.27 3.91
C ALA A 74 8.61 -2.01 5.38
N VAL A 75 8.70 -3.06 6.20
CA VAL A 75 9.10 -2.97 7.62
C VAL A 75 10.48 -2.35 7.77
N GLU A 76 11.46 -2.74 6.95
CA GLU A 76 12.81 -2.18 6.99
C GLU A 76 12.81 -0.67 6.68
N ARG A 77 12.09 -0.24 5.64
CA ARG A 77 11.95 1.17 5.30
C ARG A 77 11.33 1.98 6.45
N LEU A 78 10.30 1.44 7.10
CA LEU A 78 9.67 2.08 8.25
C LEU A 78 10.63 2.17 9.45
N ARG A 79 11.35 1.09 9.77
CA ARG A 79 12.29 1.05 10.90
C ARG A 79 13.47 1.99 10.73
N THR A 80 13.97 2.12 9.51
CA THR A 80 15.08 3.02 9.18
C THR A 80 14.67 4.48 9.05
N GLY A 81 13.36 4.79 9.16
CA GLY A 81 12.85 6.14 8.94
C GLY A 81 13.02 6.60 7.49
N THR A 82 13.02 5.66 6.54
CA THR A 82 13.06 5.99 5.12
C THR A 82 11.84 6.86 4.78
N PRO A 83 12.01 8.04 4.18
CA PRO A 83 10.90 8.88 3.78
C PRO A 83 10.04 8.16 2.74
N LEU A 84 8.73 8.06 3.02
CA LEU A 84 7.78 7.37 2.16
C LEU A 84 6.85 8.38 1.50
N VAL A 85 6.73 8.27 0.17
CA VAL A 85 6.01 9.25 -0.65
C VAL A 85 4.57 9.45 -0.19
N LEU A 86 3.85 8.35 0.06
CA LEU A 86 2.45 8.45 0.50
C LEU A 86 2.29 8.98 1.93
N SER A 87 3.32 8.85 2.78
CA SER A 87 3.31 9.47 4.09
C SER A 87 3.42 10.99 3.95
N GLU A 88 4.36 11.48 3.15
CA GLU A 88 4.56 12.92 2.92
C GLU A 88 3.38 13.55 2.18
N LEU A 89 2.90 12.91 1.11
CA LEU A 89 1.76 13.40 0.33
C LEU A 89 0.43 13.31 1.08
N SER A 90 0.36 12.59 2.21
CA SER A 90 -0.86 12.58 3.02
C SER A 90 -1.18 13.96 3.62
N GLU A 91 -0.19 14.85 3.76
CA GLU A 91 -0.42 16.20 4.27
C GLU A 91 -1.08 17.13 3.23
N SER A 92 -0.87 16.88 1.94
CA SER A 92 -1.29 17.78 0.85
C SER A 92 -2.35 17.19 -0.09
N CYS A 93 -2.40 15.86 -0.24
CA CYS A 93 -3.33 15.18 -1.13
C CYS A 93 -4.56 14.58 -0.43
N SER A 94 -4.75 14.84 0.87
CA SER A 94 -5.92 14.39 1.62
C SER A 94 -7.19 15.13 1.21
N VAL A 95 -8.24 14.37 0.91
CA VAL A 95 -9.59 14.89 0.60
C VAL A 95 -10.62 14.52 1.66
N VAL A 96 -10.38 13.45 2.42
CA VAL A 96 -11.20 13.08 3.57
C VAL A 96 -10.29 12.58 4.67
N GLU A 97 -10.53 13.08 5.86
CA GLU A 97 -9.83 12.67 7.07
C GLU A 97 -10.82 12.26 8.14
N SER A 98 -10.58 11.12 8.76
CA SER A 98 -11.32 10.67 9.94
C SER A 98 -10.34 10.20 11.02
N LYS A 99 -10.86 9.66 12.13
CA LYS A 99 -10.04 9.27 13.28
C LYS A 99 -8.96 8.24 12.91
N ASN A 100 -9.28 7.27 12.06
CA ASN A 100 -8.39 6.15 11.75
C ASN A 100 -7.98 6.06 10.27
N ILE A 101 -8.62 6.83 9.40
CA ILE A 101 -8.41 6.73 7.96
C ILE A 101 -8.14 8.11 7.34
N ILE A 102 -7.35 8.08 6.28
CA ILE A 102 -7.06 9.20 5.41
C ILE A 102 -7.35 8.74 3.99
N LEU A 103 -8.14 9.52 3.24
CA LEU A 103 -8.42 9.28 1.84
C LEU A 103 -7.66 10.32 1.00
N LEU A 104 -6.77 9.85 0.12
CA LEU A 104 -6.00 10.70 -0.79
C LEU A 104 -6.65 10.75 -2.18
N ASP A 105 -6.67 11.92 -2.83
CA ASP A 105 -7.01 12.03 -4.25
C ASP A 105 -5.81 11.57 -5.09
N ALA A 106 -6.01 10.54 -5.90
CA ALA A 106 -4.96 9.99 -6.74
C ALA A 106 -4.47 10.99 -7.81
N ARG A 107 -5.32 11.93 -8.25
CA ARG A 107 -4.89 12.98 -9.20
C ARG A 107 -3.87 13.92 -8.58
N CYS A 108 -4.05 14.30 -7.31
CA CYS A 108 -3.05 15.09 -6.59
C CYS A 108 -1.70 14.37 -6.53
N ILE A 109 -1.70 13.05 -6.28
CA ILE A 109 -0.47 12.24 -6.27
C ILE A 109 0.17 12.17 -7.67
N LEU A 110 -0.63 12.10 -8.74
CA LEU A 110 -0.15 12.10 -10.12
C LEU A 110 0.43 13.46 -10.55
N ASP A 111 -0.11 14.56 -10.01
CA ASP A 111 0.36 15.92 -10.28
C ASP A 111 1.57 16.32 -9.41
N ALA A 112 1.84 15.56 -8.34
CA ALA A 112 2.99 15.78 -7.49
C ALA A 112 4.29 15.67 -8.30
N LYS A 113 5.22 16.59 -8.04
CA LYS A 113 6.58 16.51 -8.57
C LYS A 113 7.44 15.73 -7.58
N ASN A 114 8.44 15.02 -8.09
CA ASN A 114 9.46 14.43 -7.22
C ASN A 114 9.95 15.52 -6.26
N PRO A 115 9.88 15.31 -4.93
CA PRO A 115 10.56 16.20 -4.01
C PRO A 115 12.05 16.07 -4.32
N VAL A 116 12.56 17.02 -5.11
CA VAL A 116 13.99 17.24 -5.28
C VAL A 116 14.49 17.60 -3.88
N ARG A 117 15.16 16.63 -3.24
CA ARG A 117 15.98 16.89 -2.05
C ARG A 117 17.24 17.62 -2.46
#